data_AF-A0AAD2FXS4-F1
#
_entry.id   AF-A0AAD2FXS4-F1
#
_cell.length_a   1.000
_cell.length_b   1.000
_cell.length_c   1.000
_cell.angle_alpha   90.00
_cell.angle_beta   90.00
_cell.angle_gamma   90.00
#
_symmetry.space_group_name_H-M   'P 1'
#
loop_
_entity.id
_entity.type
_entity.pdbx_description
1 polymer ?
#
loop_
_entity_poly.entity_id
_entity_poly.type
_entity_poly.pdbx_seq_one_letter_code
_entity_poly.pdbx_strand_id
1 'polypeptide(L)'
;MMKSIAAVSFLWLLQTASSFNVQAPTSSSMSMIRSKNRAPSSSTNLNMYSSVEEAIAEAQRICAMNPAGQECKVAWDIVEELEAADSHSRKIAPDMSAGPTNMSPDLVALVASFDILSQKLDGKMDQLIATTEKLQELGADDPAIAELSARAVDMRRVLAYVNQELKGQV
;
A
#
# COMPACT_ATOMS: atom_id res chain seq x y z
N MET A 1 27.53 26.65 63.20
CA MET A 1 28.78 26.06 62.67
C MET A 1 28.50 25.49 61.28
N MET A 2 29.16 26.05 60.24
CA MET A 2 29.54 25.41 58.94
C MET A 2 28.39 24.91 58.02
N LYS A 3 28.26 25.20 56.70
CA LYS A 3 29.17 25.69 55.63
C LYS A 3 28.36 26.19 54.40
N SER A 4 29.04 26.99 53.58
CA SER A 4 28.81 27.52 52.22
C SER A 4 28.17 26.62 51.16
N ILE A 5 27.69 27.24 50.06
CA ILE A 5 28.16 27.13 48.64
C ILE A 5 27.36 28.14 47.77
N ALA A 6 27.99 29.26 47.36
CA ALA A 6 28.29 29.72 45.98
C ALA A 6 27.11 29.69 44.98
N ALA A 7 26.62 30.82 44.43
CA ALA A 7 27.15 31.53 43.23
C ALA A 7 27.40 30.57 42.05
N VAL A 8 26.90 30.77 40.83
CA VAL A 8 27.29 31.84 39.89
C VAL A 8 26.29 31.87 38.72
N SER A 9 26.05 33.08 38.23
CA SER A 9 25.36 33.54 37.03
C SER A 9 25.84 32.93 35.69
N PHE A 10 25.31 33.52 34.61
CA PHE A 10 25.83 33.59 33.23
C PHE A 10 25.21 32.67 32.17
N LEU A 11 24.25 33.26 31.45
CA LEU A 11 24.26 33.41 29.98
C LEU A 11 25.17 32.45 29.21
N TRP A 12 24.55 31.58 28.41
CA TRP A 12 25.11 31.25 27.11
C TRP A 12 24.02 31.27 26.03
N LEU A 13 24.07 32.34 25.25
CA LEU A 13 23.54 32.42 23.90
C LEU A 13 24.53 31.70 22.96
N LEU A 14 24.01 31.24 21.83
CA LEU A 14 24.69 31.07 20.53
C LEU A 14 25.34 29.72 20.15
N GLN A 15 24.81 29.19 19.03
CA GLN A 15 25.50 28.60 17.88
C GLN A 15 26.38 27.34 18.07
N THR A 16 26.10 26.29 17.30
CA THR A 16 26.81 26.04 16.02
C THR A 16 26.18 24.88 15.26
N ALA A 17 26.18 25.02 13.94
CA ALA A 17 25.65 24.10 12.97
C ALA A 17 26.58 22.89 12.72
N SER A 18 26.03 21.94 11.96
CA SER A 18 26.70 20.97 11.07
C SER A 18 27.47 19.81 11.70
N SER A 19 26.95 18.59 11.45
CA SER A 19 27.68 17.59 10.64
C SER A 19 26.71 16.52 10.14
N PHE A 20 26.51 16.51 8.81
CA PHE A 20 26.06 15.33 8.08
C PHE A 20 27.12 14.24 8.24
N ASN A 21 26.75 13.08 8.77
CA ASN A 21 27.61 11.91 8.73
C ASN A 21 27.02 10.89 7.76
N VAL A 22 27.60 10.85 6.56
CA VAL A 22 27.43 9.80 5.57
C VAL A 22 28.39 8.67 5.95
N GLN A 23 27.86 7.55 6.43
CA GLN A 23 28.64 6.31 6.57
C GLN A 23 27.93 5.18 5.81
N ALA A 24 28.54 4.80 4.69
CA ALA A 24 28.24 3.58 3.94
C ALA A 24 28.76 2.32 4.69
N PRO A 25 28.40 1.10 4.25
CA PRO A 25 28.14 -0.03 5.14
C PRO A 25 29.40 -0.81 5.54
N THR A 26 29.43 -1.31 6.76
CA THR A 26 30.33 -2.40 7.15
C THR A 26 29.58 -3.52 7.86
N SER A 27 29.93 -4.72 7.42
CA SER A 27 29.44 -6.03 7.79
C SER A 27 29.53 -6.37 9.28
N SER A 28 28.52 -7.13 9.74
CA SER A 28 28.56 -8.14 10.81
C SER A 28 28.84 -7.73 12.26
N SER A 29 27.78 -7.65 13.08
CA SER A 29 27.58 -8.65 14.14
C SER A 29 26.26 -8.48 14.89
N MET A 30 25.59 -9.63 15.02
CA MET A 30 24.45 -10.00 15.85
C MET A 30 23.96 -9.03 16.93
N SER A 31 22.65 -8.74 16.89
CA SER A 31 21.85 -8.46 18.09
C SER A 31 20.45 -9.01 17.86
N MET A 32 20.05 -9.94 18.73
CA MET A 32 18.76 -10.63 18.72
C MET A 32 17.58 -9.65 18.74
N ILE A 33 16.91 -9.51 17.60
CA ILE A 33 15.53 -9.04 17.62
C ILE A 33 14.66 -10.28 17.89
N ARG A 34 14.04 -10.27 19.06
CA ARG A 34 12.99 -11.19 19.49
C ARG A 34 11.86 -11.14 18.47
N SER A 35 11.96 -12.02 17.48
CA SER A 35 10.93 -12.29 16.48
C SER A 35 9.69 -12.75 17.23
N LYS A 36 8.67 -11.90 17.28
CA LYS A 36 7.34 -12.33 17.67
C LYS A 36 6.87 -13.25 16.56
N ASN A 37 6.92 -14.56 16.81
CA ASN A 37 6.53 -15.62 15.89
C ASN A 37 5.29 -15.22 15.09
N ARG A 38 5.50 -14.73 13.86
CA ARG A 38 4.46 -14.73 12.84
C ARG A 38 4.33 -16.21 12.48
N ALA A 39 3.17 -16.77 12.74
CA ALA A 39 2.85 -18.12 12.31
C ALA A 39 3.22 -18.29 10.82
N PRO A 40 3.72 -19.47 10.42
CA PRO A 40 4.05 -19.71 9.02
C PRO A 40 2.83 -19.40 8.17
N SER A 41 3.06 -18.62 7.11
CA SER A 41 2.08 -18.30 6.08
C SER A 41 1.37 -19.58 5.62
N SER A 42 0.05 -19.61 5.80
CA SER A 42 -0.88 -20.67 5.37
C SER A 42 -1.04 -20.75 3.84
N SER A 43 -0.06 -20.27 3.08
CA SER A 43 -0.06 -20.23 1.61
C SER A 43 -0.03 -21.62 0.96
N THR A 44 0.03 -22.71 1.75
CA THR A 44 0.00 -24.08 1.24
C THR A 44 -1.41 -24.69 1.24
N ASN A 45 -2.39 -24.15 1.97
CA ASN A 45 -3.73 -24.77 2.09
C ASN A 45 -4.77 -24.25 1.09
N LEU A 46 -4.54 -23.12 0.42
CA LEU A 46 -5.51 -22.56 -0.55
C LEU A 46 -5.66 -23.44 -1.81
N ASN A 47 -4.69 -24.32 -2.09
CA ASN A 47 -4.69 -25.19 -3.25
C ASN A 47 -5.42 -26.53 -3.00
N MET A 48 -6.05 -26.71 -1.83
CA MET A 48 -6.80 -27.93 -1.49
C MET A 48 -8.24 -27.92 -1.99
N TYR A 49 -8.86 -26.75 -2.16
CA TYR A 49 -10.27 -26.63 -2.54
C TYR A 49 -10.38 -26.07 -3.96
N SER A 50 -11.27 -26.67 -4.73
CA SER A 50 -11.52 -26.29 -6.13
C SER A 50 -12.56 -25.18 -6.28
N SER A 51 -13.39 -24.96 -5.23
CA SER A 51 -14.40 -23.92 -5.20
C SER A 51 -14.66 -23.40 -3.77
N VAL A 52 -15.29 -22.22 -3.68
CA VAL A 52 -15.68 -21.59 -2.40
C VAL A 52 -16.71 -22.46 -1.66
N GLU A 53 -17.62 -23.10 -2.38
CA GLU A 53 -18.67 -23.96 -1.80
C GLU A 53 -18.09 -25.19 -1.08
N GLU A 54 -17.03 -25.77 -1.64
CA GLU A 54 -16.31 -26.90 -1.03
C GLU A 54 -15.65 -26.47 0.28
N ALA A 55 -15.01 -25.30 0.30
CA ALA A 55 -14.39 -24.73 1.48
C ALA A 55 -15.41 -24.35 2.57
N ILE A 56 -16.59 -23.83 2.19
CA ILE A 56 -17.68 -23.53 3.12
C ILE A 56 -18.21 -24.81 3.79
N ALA A 57 -18.44 -25.86 3.00
CA ALA A 57 -18.93 -27.14 3.55
C ALA A 57 -17.94 -27.74 4.57
N GLU A 58 -16.65 -27.63 4.29
CA GLU A 58 -15.60 -28.13 5.17
C GLU A 58 -15.42 -27.25 6.41
N ALA A 59 -15.49 -25.92 6.27
CA ALA A 59 -15.51 -25.00 7.41
C ALA A 59 -16.69 -25.28 8.34
N GLN A 60 -17.89 -25.50 7.79
CA GLN A 60 -19.06 -25.89 8.58
C GLN A 60 -18.85 -27.22 9.32
N ARG A 61 -18.23 -28.21 8.66
CA ARG A 61 -17.92 -29.52 9.26
C ARG A 61 -16.93 -29.38 10.42
N ILE A 62 -15.86 -28.62 10.25
CA ILE A 62 -14.81 -28.40 11.27
C ILE A 62 -15.38 -27.58 12.45
N CYS A 63 -16.13 -26.52 12.15
CA CYS A 63 -16.73 -25.64 13.16
C CYS A 63 -17.88 -26.29 13.93
N ALA A 64 -18.53 -27.32 13.40
CA ALA A 64 -19.65 -28.00 14.06
C ALA A 64 -19.26 -28.61 15.42
N MET A 65 -18.02 -29.09 15.54
CA MET A 65 -17.53 -29.71 16.78
C MET A 65 -16.97 -28.69 17.78
N ASN A 66 -16.30 -27.64 17.29
CA ASN A 66 -15.72 -26.61 18.13
C ASN A 66 -15.72 -25.23 17.45
N PRO A 67 -16.79 -24.43 17.63
CA PRO A 67 -16.94 -23.14 16.94
C PRO A 67 -15.94 -22.07 17.43
N ALA A 68 -15.34 -22.24 18.61
CA ALA A 68 -14.31 -21.33 19.14
C ALA A 68 -12.88 -21.85 18.89
N GLY A 69 -12.75 -23.04 18.29
CA GLY A 69 -11.48 -23.67 18.00
C GLY A 69 -10.64 -22.88 17.00
N GLN A 70 -9.32 -22.96 17.13
CA GLN A 70 -8.41 -22.37 16.15
C GLN A 70 -8.61 -22.97 14.75
N GLU A 71 -8.95 -24.26 14.66
CA GLU A 71 -9.20 -24.91 13.37
C GLU A 71 -10.47 -24.39 12.68
N CYS A 72 -11.50 -24.04 13.44
CA CYS A 72 -12.69 -23.39 12.88
C CYS A 72 -12.36 -22.01 12.30
N LYS A 73 -11.52 -21.24 12.99
CA LYS A 73 -11.07 -19.93 12.50
C LYS A 73 -10.24 -20.07 11.23
N VAL A 74 -9.26 -20.98 11.22
CA VAL A 74 -8.41 -21.24 10.05
C VAL A 74 -9.25 -21.71 8.85
N ALA A 75 -10.29 -22.52 9.07
CA ALA A 75 -11.16 -22.96 7.99
C ALA A 75 -11.97 -21.80 7.39
N TRP A 76 -12.45 -20.86 8.21
CA TRP A 76 -13.09 -19.64 7.71
C TRP A 76 -12.11 -18.65 7.07
N ASP A 77 -10.88 -18.55 7.58
CA ASP A 77 -9.82 -17.74 6.94
C ASP A 77 -9.53 -18.25 5.52
N ILE A 78 -9.57 -19.57 5.29
CA ILE A 78 -9.42 -20.16 3.95
C ILE A 78 -10.58 -19.76 3.02
N VAL A 79 -11.82 -19.74 3.52
CA VAL A 79 -12.99 -19.30 2.74
C VAL A 79 -12.84 -17.82 2.35
N GLU A 80 -12.43 -16.96 3.28
CA GLU A 80 -12.22 -15.52 3.02
C GLU A 80 -11.19 -15.28 1.92
N GLU A 81 -10.06 -16.00 1.96
CA GLU A 81 -9.02 -15.88 0.93
C GLU A 81 -9.46 -16.42 -0.43
N LEU A 82 -10.26 -17.50 -0.47
CA LEU A 82 -10.82 -18.04 -1.72
C LEU A 82 -11.86 -17.09 -2.34
N GLU A 83 -12.71 -16.46 -1.53
CA GLU A 83 -13.66 -15.45 -1.98
C GLU A 83 -12.95 -14.20 -2.52
N ALA A 84 -11.86 -13.77 -1.87
CA ALA A 84 -11.02 -12.68 -2.38
C ALA A 84 -10.42 -13.04 -3.74
N ALA A 85 -9.95 -14.28 -3.92
CA ALA A 85 -9.41 -14.77 -5.19
C ALA A 85 -10.48 -14.86 -6.30
N ASP A 86 -11.70 -15.34 -6.00
CA ASP A 86 -12.82 -15.35 -6.98
C ASP A 86 -13.23 -13.92 -7.36
N SER A 87 -13.34 -13.02 -6.38
CA SER A 87 -13.67 -11.61 -6.63
C SER A 87 -12.61 -10.92 -7.51
N HIS A 88 -11.34 -11.23 -7.31
CA HIS A 88 -10.25 -10.73 -8.16
C HIS A 88 -10.36 -11.28 -9.60
N SER A 89 -10.74 -12.55 -9.74
CA SER A 89 -10.98 -13.18 -11.05
C SER A 89 -12.19 -12.59 -11.77
N ARG A 90 -13.29 -12.30 -11.05
CA ARG A 90 -14.48 -11.62 -11.58
C ARG A 90 -14.24 -10.16 -11.94
N LYS A 91 -13.38 -9.44 -11.22
CA LYS A 91 -12.97 -8.07 -11.59
C LYS A 91 -12.21 -8.02 -12.91
N ILE A 92 -11.58 -9.12 -13.33
CA ILE A 92 -10.91 -9.27 -14.63
C ILE A 92 -11.91 -9.64 -15.74
N ALA A 93 -13.10 -10.12 -15.38
CA ALA A 93 -14.19 -10.44 -16.30
C ALA A 93 -15.39 -9.49 -16.12
N PRO A 94 -15.30 -8.21 -16.55
CA PRO A 94 -16.50 -7.44 -16.81
C PRO A 94 -17.27 -8.12 -17.95
N ASP A 95 -18.44 -8.66 -17.62
CA ASP A 95 -19.56 -8.99 -18.51
C ASP A 95 -19.24 -9.17 -20.00
N MET A 96 -18.67 -10.31 -20.36
CA MET A 96 -18.63 -10.80 -21.75
C MET A 96 -19.98 -11.47 -22.08
N SER A 97 -21.09 -10.74 -21.95
CA SER A 97 -22.41 -11.15 -22.45
C SER A 97 -23.17 -9.99 -23.10
N ALA A 98 -22.51 -9.14 -23.90
CA ALA A 98 -23.14 -8.47 -25.04
C ALA A 98 -22.11 -7.73 -25.91
N GLY A 99 -21.59 -8.38 -26.97
CA GLY A 99 -20.95 -7.68 -28.09
C GLY A 99 -19.78 -8.44 -28.73
N PRO A 100 -19.73 -8.60 -30.07
CA PRO A 100 -18.64 -9.28 -30.74
C PRO A 100 -17.51 -8.29 -31.02
N THR A 101 -16.63 -8.07 -30.05
CA THR A 101 -15.35 -7.40 -30.31
C THR A 101 -14.22 -8.41 -30.15
N ASN A 102 -13.70 -8.81 -31.30
CA ASN A 102 -12.51 -9.62 -31.49
C ASN A 102 -11.26 -8.84 -31.04
N MET A 103 -11.13 -8.59 -29.73
CA MET A 103 -9.91 -8.13 -29.10
C MET A 103 -9.26 -9.36 -28.48
N SER A 104 -7.97 -9.58 -28.78
CA SER A 104 -7.21 -10.65 -28.13
C SER A 104 -7.38 -10.56 -26.60
N PRO A 105 -7.64 -11.67 -25.89
CA PRO A 105 -7.80 -11.66 -24.43
C PRO A 105 -6.60 -11.01 -23.71
N ASP A 106 -5.44 -11.02 -24.37
CA ASP A 106 -4.21 -10.39 -23.91
C ASP A 106 -4.27 -8.84 -23.97
N LEU A 107 -4.91 -8.28 -25.01
CA LEU A 107 -5.11 -6.83 -25.13
C LEU A 107 -6.09 -6.33 -24.06
N VAL A 108 -7.13 -7.10 -23.77
CA VAL A 108 -8.12 -6.76 -22.73
C VAL A 108 -7.45 -6.73 -21.35
N ALA A 109 -6.60 -7.72 -21.05
CA ALA A 109 -5.82 -7.74 -19.81
C ALA A 109 -4.86 -6.54 -19.72
N LEU A 110 -4.21 -6.16 -20.83
CA LEU A 110 -3.32 -5.00 -20.87
C LEU A 110 -4.08 -3.69 -20.66
N VAL A 111 -5.23 -3.49 -21.30
CA VAL A 111 -6.07 -2.30 -21.11
C VAL A 111 -6.57 -2.20 -19.67
N ALA A 112 -7.03 -3.32 -19.08
CA ALA A 112 -7.42 -3.35 -17.67
C ALA A 112 -6.24 -3.04 -16.72
N SER A 113 -5.04 -3.56 -17.03
CA SER A 113 -3.84 -3.25 -16.26
C SER A 113 -3.46 -1.76 -16.35
N PHE A 114 -3.65 -1.14 -17.52
CA PHE A 114 -3.41 0.28 -17.72
C PHE A 114 -4.39 1.16 -16.94
N ASP A 115 -5.67 0.78 -16.85
CA ASP A 115 -6.65 1.47 -16.02
C ASP A 115 -6.27 1.42 -14.53
N ILE A 116 -5.84 0.25 -14.04
CA ILE A 116 -5.36 0.09 -12.65
C ILE A 116 -4.12 0.97 -12.40
N LEU A 117 -3.17 0.98 -13.34
CA LEU A 117 -1.96 1.79 -13.23
C LEU A 117 -2.29 3.29 -13.25
N SER A 118 -3.24 3.71 -14.08
CA SER A 118 -3.71 5.10 -14.15
C SER A 118 -4.38 5.53 -12.85
N GLN A 119 -5.28 4.71 -12.29
CA GLN A 119 -5.92 4.97 -11.00
C GLN A 119 -4.89 5.10 -9.86
N LYS A 120 -3.86 4.23 -9.85
CA LYS A 120 -2.78 4.32 -8.86
C LYS A 120 -1.96 5.59 -9.02
N LEU A 121 -1.69 6.00 -10.25
CA LEU A 121 -0.94 7.21 -10.53
C LEU A 121 -1.74 8.43 -10.06
N ASP A 122 -3.03 8.51 -10.35
CA ASP A 122 -3.93 9.56 -9.85
C ASP A 122 -3.92 9.64 -8.31
N GLY A 123 -4.06 8.52 -7.62
CA GLY A 123 -4.02 8.50 -6.15
C GLY A 123 -2.67 8.95 -5.57
N LYS A 124 -1.56 8.62 -6.24
CA LYS A 124 -0.23 9.13 -5.84
C LYS A 124 -0.06 10.63 -6.12
N MET A 125 -0.71 11.11 -7.18
CA MET A 125 -0.75 12.51 -7.56
C MET A 125 -1.52 13.35 -6.53
N ASP A 126 -2.69 12.85 -6.10
CA ASP A 126 -3.50 13.47 -5.05
C ASP A 126 -2.75 13.53 -3.71
N GLN A 127 -2.05 12.43 -3.35
CA GLN A 127 -1.19 12.41 -2.17
C GLN A 127 -0.11 13.49 -2.25
N LEU A 128 0.56 13.62 -3.39
CA LEU A 128 1.63 14.61 -3.59
C LEU A 128 1.08 16.04 -3.47
N ILE A 129 -0.05 16.34 -4.13
CA ILE A 129 -0.70 17.65 -4.08
C ILE A 129 -1.10 17.99 -2.65
N ALA A 130 -1.78 17.08 -1.95
CA ALA A 130 -2.18 17.31 -0.56
C ALA A 130 -0.98 17.51 0.38
N THR A 131 0.14 16.81 0.16
CA THR A 131 1.36 17.04 0.94
C THR A 131 2.02 18.37 0.63
N THR A 132 2.01 18.81 -0.63
CA THR A 132 2.60 20.10 -1.04
C THR A 132 1.76 21.28 -0.56
N GLU A 133 0.43 21.17 -0.57
CA GLU A 133 -0.48 22.16 0.04
C GLU A 133 -0.22 22.29 1.55
N LYS A 134 -0.11 21.17 2.27
CA LYS A 134 0.22 21.20 3.71
C LYS A 134 1.59 21.80 4.00
N LEU A 135 2.58 21.57 3.14
CA LEU A 135 3.91 22.19 3.29
C LEU A 135 3.82 23.71 3.09
N GLN A 136 3.01 24.17 2.13
CA GLN A 136 2.78 25.58 1.89
C GLN A 136 2.04 26.25 3.07
N GLU A 137 1.05 25.58 3.67
CA GLU A 137 0.36 26.05 4.88
C GLU A 137 1.30 26.18 6.09
N LEU A 138 2.30 25.31 6.21
CA LEU A 138 3.29 25.34 7.28
C LEU A 138 4.39 26.39 7.05
N GLY A 139 4.27 27.22 6.01
CA GLY A 139 5.23 28.29 5.71
C GLY A 139 6.52 27.81 5.06
N ALA A 140 6.52 26.61 4.47
CA ALA A 140 7.60 26.19 3.58
C ALA A 140 7.41 26.86 2.21
N ASP A 141 7.64 28.17 2.14
CA ASP A 141 7.59 28.99 0.92
C ASP A 141 8.82 28.74 0.01
N ASP A 142 9.12 27.47 -0.26
CA ASP A 142 10.15 27.10 -1.24
C ASP A 142 9.52 27.11 -2.65
N PRO A 143 10.01 27.93 -3.59
CA PRO A 143 9.47 27.99 -4.95
C PRO A 143 9.51 26.62 -5.67
N ALA A 144 10.42 25.71 -5.28
CA ALA A 144 10.48 24.37 -5.84
C ALA A 144 9.26 23.51 -5.48
N ILE A 145 8.65 23.73 -4.31
CA ILE A 145 7.46 22.99 -3.85
C ILE A 145 6.22 23.40 -4.66
N ALA A 146 6.07 24.71 -4.91
CA ALA A 146 5.01 25.24 -5.76
C ALA A 146 5.16 24.83 -7.24
N GLU A 147 6.39 24.79 -7.74
CA GLU A 147 6.65 24.28 -9.09
C GLU A 147 6.34 22.78 -9.21
N LEU A 148 6.70 22.00 -8.18
CA LEU A 148 6.41 20.58 -8.15
C LEU A 148 4.90 20.30 -8.15
N SER A 149 4.11 21.04 -7.38
CA SER A 149 2.64 20.92 -7.35
C SER A 149 1.98 21.36 -8.68
N ALA A 150 2.55 22.35 -9.37
CA ALA A 150 2.08 22.75 -10.69
C ALA A 150 2.35 21.66 -11.75
N ARG A 151 3.58 21.13 -11.81
CA ARG A 151 3.95 20.04 -12.74
C ARG A 151 3.16 18.76 -12.46
N ALA A 152 2.89 18.51 -11.19
CA ALA A 152 2.03 17.47 -10.69
C ALA A 152 0.62 17.51 -11.30
N VAL A 153 -0.01 18.70 -11.30
CA VAL A 153 -1.33 18.92 -11.90
C VAL A 153 -1.29 18.76 -13.42
N ASP A 154 -0.23 19.23 -14.08
CA ASP A 154 -0.09 19.07 -15.53
C ASP A 154 -0.01 17.61 -15.95
N MET A 155 0.71 16.78 -15.20
CA MET A 155 0.81 15.35 -15.49
C MET A 155 -0.57 14.66 -15.40
N ARG A 156 -1.46 15.08 -14.49
CA ARG A 156 -2.84 14.57 -14.44
C ARG A 156 -3.64 14.94 -15.67
N ARG A 157 -3.50 16.17 -16.15
CA ARG A 157 -4.22 16.63 -17.36
C ARG A 157 -3.84 15.79 -18.57
N VAL A 158 -2.56 15.46 -18.71
CA VAL A 158 -2.06 14.59 -19.78
C VAL A 158 -2.64 13.19 -19.67
N LEU A 159 -2.66 12.60 -18.48
CA LEU A 159 -3.23 11.25 -18.29
C LEU A 159 -4.74 11.21 -18.52
N ALA A 160 -5.47 12.22 -18.06
CA ALA A 160 -6.89 12.35 -18.31
C ALA A 160 -7.19 12.47 -19.82
N TYR A 161 -6.38 13.27 -20.53
CA TYR A 161 -6.46 13.40 -21.98
C TYR A 161 -6.18 12.09 -22.70
N VAL A 162 -5.08 11.39 -22.37
CA VAL A 162 -4.72 10.11 -22.99
C VAL A 162 -5.80 9.05 -22.74
N ASN A 163 -6.35 8.99 -21.52
CA ASN A 163 -7.44 8.09 -21.19
C ASN A 163 -8.70 8.39 -22.02
N GLN A 164 -9.02 9.67 -22.21
CA GLN A 164 -10.16 10.09 -23.02
C GLN A 164 -9.96 9.78 -24.51
N GLU A 165 -8.74 9.95 -25.03
CA GLU A 165 -8.42 9.64 -26.43
C GLU A 165 -8.42 8.13 -26.70
N LEU A 166 -7.91 7.32 -25.77
CA LEU A 166 -7.99 5.86 -25.84
C LEU A 166 -9.45 5.36 -25.80
N LYS A 167 -10.31 5.99 -24.98
CA LYS A 167 -11.74 5.64 -24.91
C LYS A 167 -12.54 6.11 -26.12
N GLY A 168 -12.08 7.13 -26.85
CA GLY A 168 -12.72 7.63 -28.06
C GLY A 168 -12.37 6.85 -29.34
N GLN A 169 -11.37 5.97 -29.28
CA GLN A 169 -10.94 5.12 -30.41
C GLN A 169 -11.49 3.68 -30.35
N VAL A 170 -12.30 3.34 -29.33
CA VAL A 170 -12.95 2.03 -29.16
C VAL A 170 -14.43 2.11 -29.53
#